data_AF-A0A966CGK4-F1
#
_entry.id   AF-A0A966CGK4-F1
#
_cell.length_a   1.000
_cell.length_b   1.000
_cell.length_c   1.000
_cell.angle_alpha   90.00
_cell.angle_beta   90.00
_cell.angle_gamma   90.00
#
_symmetry.space_group_name_H-M   'P 1'
#
loop_
_entity.id
_entity.type
_entity.pdbx_description
1 polymer ?
#
loop_
_entity_poly.entity_id
_entity_poly.type
_entity_poly.pdbx_seq_one_letter_code
_entity_poly.pdbx_strand_id
1 'polypeptide(L)'
;IPYRSTVIVEEITERNEKLTYIKAKILTTEDRYKKMLIGAGGRKIKEIGAYARKEIALATSKKIYLDLTVETDPHWQEVYYT
;
A
#
# COMPACT_ATOMS: atom_id res chain seq x y z
N ILE A 1 -13.23 -2.12 7.34
CA ILE A 1 -12.00 -1.39 6.94
C ILE A 1 -12.06 -0.04 7.66
N PRO A 2 -10.99 0.45 8.31
CA PRO A 2 -11.06 1.74 9.00
C PRO A 2 -11.42 2.84 7.98
N TYR A 3 -12.52 3.57 8.22
CA TYR A 3 -13.04 4.63 7.33
C TYR A 3 -12.05 5.80 7.10
N ARG A 4 -10.88 5.77 7.75
CA ARG A 4 -9.88 6.85 7.78
C ARG A 4 -8.54 6.45 7.15
N SER A 5 -8.51 5.39 6.35
CA SER A 5 -7.32 5.00 5.61
C SER A 5 -7.52 5.03 4.10
N THR A 6 -6.53 5.53 3.37
CA THR A 6 -6.47 5.48 1.89
C THR A 6 -5.15 4.86 1.43
N VAL A 7 -5.09 4.45 0.17
CA VAL A 7 -3.87 3.95 -0.46
C VAL A 7 -3.53 4.83 -1.65
N ILE A 8 -2.33 5.38 -1.64
CA ILE A 8 -1.78 6.21 -2.72
C ILE A 8 -0.67 5.42 -3.41
N VAL A 9 -0.72 5.34 -4.73
CA VAL A 9 0.39 4.81 -5.52
C VAL A 9 1.31 5.97 -5.86
N GLU A 10 2.53 5.95 -5.35
CA GLU A 10 3.53 6.99 -5.60
C GLU A 10 4.23 6.78 -6.94
N GLU A 11 4.56 5.53 -7.26
CA GLU A 11 5.37 5.22 -8.44
C GLU A 11 4.99 3.86 -9.01
N ILE A 12 4.92 3.78 -10.33
CA ILE A 12 4.85 2.52 -11.08
C ILE A 12 5.98 2.56 -12.10
N THR A 13 6.93 1.64 -11.97
CA THR A 13 8.12 1.57 -12.82
C THR A 13 8.23 0.18 -13.41
N GLU A 14 8.10 0.08 -14.72
CA GLU A 14 8.41 -1.17 -15.42
C GLU A 14 9.92 -1.36 -15.47
N ARG A 15 10.44 -2.30 -14.67
CA ARG A 15 11.88 -2.58 -14.61
C ARG A 15 12.31 -3.45 -15.80
N ASN A 16 11.44 -4.36 -16.24
CA ASN A 16 11.59 -5.14 -17.46
C ASN A 16 10.21 -5.65 -17.91
N GLU A 17 10.13 -6.34 -19.06
CA GLU A 17 8.87 -6.88 -19.61
C GLU A 17 8.10 -7.77 -18.64
N LYS A 18 8.79 -8.39 -17.68
CA LYS A 18 8.24 -9.37 -16.74
C LYS A 18 8.17 -8.87 -15.29
N LEU A 19 8.65 -7.66 -14.99
CA LEU A 19 8.78 -7.14 -13.62
C LEU A 19 8.37 -5.67 -13.56
N THR A 20 7.33 -5.41 -12.77
CA THR A 20 6.88 -4.06 -12.45
C THR A 20 7.15 -3.79 -10.97
N TYR A 21 7.81 -2.67 -10.69
CA TYR A 21 7.96 -2.09 -9.36
C TYR A 21 6.78 -1.15 -9.12
N ILE A 22 6.10 -1.33 -7.99
CA ILE A 22 5.01 -0.47 -7.56
C ILE A 22 5.34 0.00 -6.16
N LYS A 23 5.40 1.32 -5.99
CA LYS A 23 5.55 1.96 -4.69
C LYS A 23 4.22 2.54 -4.26
N ALA A 24 3.72 2.10 -3.12
CA ALA A 24 2.46 2.55 -2.58
C ALA A 24 2.57 2.90 -1.08
N LYS A 25 1.78 3.87 -0.66
CA LYS A 25 1.64 4.30 0.73
C LYS A 25 0.22 4.14 1.18
N ILE A 26 0.05 3.54 2.36
CA ILE A 26 -1.22 3.53 3.08
C ILE A 26 -1.18 4.71 4.04
N LEU A 27 -2.07 5.67 3.84
CA LEU A 27 -2.25 6.81 4.71
C LEU A 27 -3.36 6.53 5.69
N THR A 28 -3.18 6.97 6.93
CA THR A 28 -4.20 6.87 7.97
C THR A 28 -4.19 8.12 8.84
N THR A 29 -5.32 8.49 9.43
CA THR A 29 -5.41 9.72 10.24
C THR A 29 -4.80 9.59 11.64
N GLU A 30 -4.72 8.38 12.19
CA GLU A 30 -4.26 8.15 13.57
C GLU A 30 -3.28 6.98 13.69
N ASP A 31 -2.33 7.12 14.62
CA ASP A 31 -1.29 6.13 14.93
C ASP A 31 -1.86 4.79 15.42
N ARG A 32 -3.03 4.81 16.08
CA ARG A 32 -3.72 3.59 16.49
C ARG A 32 -4.01 2.70 15.28
N TYR A 33 -4.52 3.30 14.20
CA TYR A 33 -4.80 2.56 12.97
C TYR A 33 -3.53 2.12 12.27
N LYS A 34 -2.47 2.94 12.27
CA LYS A 34 -1.15 2.54 11.76
C LYS A 34 -0.65 1.27 12.44
N LYS A 35 -0.75 1.19 13.77
CA LYS A 35 -0.39 -0.03 14.52
C LYS A 35 -1.27 -1.23 14.13
N MET A 36 -2.57 -1.03 13.91
CA MET A 36 -3.47 -2.10 13.45
C MET A 36 -3.15 -2.59 12.04
N LEU A 37 -2.82 -1.67 11.12
CA LEU A 37 -2.47 -1.97 9.72
C LEU A 37 -1.12 -2.70 9.61
N ILE A 38 -0.13 -2.31 10.42
CA ILE A 38 1.15 -3.02 10.53
C ILE A 38 0.92 -4.40 11.17
N GLY A 39 0.15 -4.43 12.26
CA GLY A 39 -0.09 -5.63 13.05
C GLY A 39 1.14 -6.10 13.84
N ALA A 40 0.98 -7.13 14.66
CA ALA A 40 2.08 -7.68 15.45
C ALA A 40 3.24 -8.15 14.55
N GLY A 41 4.45 -7.60 14.76
CA GLY A 41 5.65 -7.93 13.98
C GLY A 41 5.55 -7.62 12.48
N GLY A 42 4.64 -6.72 12.06
CA GLY A 42 4.41 -6.43 10.66
C GLY A 42 3.66 -7.53 9.91
N ARG A 43 3.01 -8.46 10.62
CA ARG A 43 2.31 -9.59 9.98
C ARG A 43 1.13 -9.14 9.11
N LYS A 44 0.38 -8.13 9.55
CA LYS A 44 -0.83 -7.69 8.86
C LYS A 44 -0.51 -6.95 7.56
N ILE A 45 0.48 -6.06 7.59
CA ILE A 45 0.94 -5.37 6.38
C ILE A 45 1.54 -6.34 5.35
N LYS A 46 2.31 -7.34 5.81
CA LYS A 46 2.85 -8.39 4.92
C LYS A 46 1.74 -9.22 4.28
N GLU A 47 0.71 -9.55 5.05
CA GLU A 47 -0.48 -10.26 4.54
C GLU A 47 -1.20 -9.43 3.47
N ILE A 48 -1.50 -8.17 3.76
CA ILE A 48 -2.15 -7.24 2.82
C ILE A 48 -1.32 -7.10 1.54
N GLY A 49 -0.02 -6.83 1.67
CA GLY A 49 0.89 -6.71 0.53
C GLY A 49 1.00 -8.00 -0.29
N ALA A 50 0.94 -9.17 0.35
CA ALA A 50 0.97 -10.46 -0.35
C ALA A 50 -0.31 -10.69 -1.18
N TYR A 51 -1.48 -10.37 -0.63
CA TYR A 51 -2.75 -10.45 -1.37
C TYR A 51 -2.78 -9.45 -2.53
N ALA A 52 -2.49 -8.17 -2.28
CA ALA A 52 -2.47 -7.14 -3.32
C ALA A 52 -1.50 -7.49 -4.45
N ARG A 53 -0.28 -7.93 -4.11
CA ARG A 53 0.71 -8.38 -5.10
C ARG A 53 0.20 -9.55 -5.93
N LYS A 54 -0.50 -10.52 -5.31
CA LYS A 54 -1.05 -11.69 -6.02
C LYS A 54 -2.14 -11.26 -7.00
N GLU A 55 -3.04 -10.39 -6.59
CA GLU A 55 -4.12 -9.87 -7.45
C GLU A 55 -3.57 -9.06 -8.63
N ILE A 56 -2.61 -8.15 -8.38
CA ILE A 56 -2.01 -7.35 -9.45
C ILE A 56 -1.20 -8.23 -10.41
N ALA A 57 -0.45 -9.21 -9.90
CA ALA A 57 0.30 -10.14 -10.74
C ALA A 57 -0.63 -10.99 -11.62
N LEU A 58 -1.78 -11.40 -11.10
CA LEU A 58 -2.79 -12.11 -11.89
C LEU A 58 -3.40 -11.21 -12.97
N ALA A 59 -3.74 -9.96 -12.63
CA ALA A 59 -4.32 -9.00 -13.55
C ALA A 59 -3.36 -8.59 -14.68
N THR A 60 -2.06 -8.50 -14.39
CA THR A 60 -1.04 -8.02 -15.34
C THR A 60 -0.23 -9.14 -16.00
N SER A 61 -0.34 -10.38 -15.51
CA SER A 61 0.50 -11.52 -15.92
C SER A 61 2.02 -11.25 -15.82
N LYS A 62 2.42 -10.29 -14.97
CA LYS A 62 3.81 -9.90 -14.71
C LYS A 62 4.17 -10.19 -13.25
N LYS A 63 5.47 -10.34 -12.95
CA LYS A 63 5.95 -10.33 -11.57
C LYS A 63 5.83 -8.91 -11.02
N ILE A 64 5.32 -8.77 -9.81
CA ILE A 64 5.14 -7.48 -9.15
C ILE A 64 6.03 -7.43 -7.91
N TYR A 65 6.87 -6.39 -7.84
CA TYR A 65 7.49 -5.97 -6.60
C TYR A 65 6.67 -4.83 -6.02
N LEU A 66 5.93 -5.10 -4.95
CA LEU A 66 5.12 -4.11 -4.26
C LEU A 66 5.87 -3.65 -3.00
N ASP A 67 6.27 -2.39 -3.00
CA ASP A 67 6.79 -1.67 -1.84
C ASP A 67 5.62 -0.94 -1.17
N LEU A 68 5.30 -1.33 0.06
CA LEU A 68 4.12 -0.86 0.77
C LEU A 68 4.52 -0.31 2.14
N THR A 69 4.27 0.98 2.35
CA THR A 69 4.58 1.67 3.62
C THR A 69 3.30 2.22 4.24
N VAL A 70 3.25 2.31 5.58
CA VAL A 70 2.12 2.90 6.31
C VAL A 70 2.56 4.19 6.99
N GLU A 71 1.92 5.29 6.62
CA GLU A 71 2.17 6.63 7.15
C GLU A 71 0.92 7.17 7.85
N THR A 72 1.13 7.92 8.93
CA THR A 72 0.03 8.61 9.63
C THR A 72 0.08 10.07 9.22
N ASP A 73 -1.03 10.58 8.70
CA ASP A 73 -1.19 12.00 8.39
C ASP A 73 -2.63 12.41 8.73
N PRO A 74 -2.88 13.29 9.71
CA PRO A 74 -4.23 13.73 10.04
C PRO A 74 -4.93 14.51 8.91
N HIS A 75 -4.17 15.11 7.98
CA HIS A 75 -4.67 16.02 6.95
C HIS A 75 -4.54 15.45 5.53
N TRP A 76 -4.25 14.14 5.38
CA TRP A 76 -4.10 13.54 4.04
C TRP A 76 -5.34 13.76 3.15
N GLN A 77 -6.53 13.84 3.75
CA GLN A 77 -7.77 14.05 2.99
C GLN A 77 -7.76 15.38 2.26
N GLU A 78 -7.21 16.43 2.88
CA GLU A 78 -7.11 17.77 2.28
C GLU A 78 -6.05 17.79 1.17
N VAL A 79 -4.94 17.07 1.35
CA VAL A 79 -3.83 17.05 0.39
C VAL A 79 -4.18 16.32 -0.92
N TYR A 80 -4.97 15.25 -0.86
CA TYR A 80 -5.23 14.39 -2.02
C TYR A 80 -6.62 14.56 -2.66
N TYR A 81 -7.55 15.27 -2.02
CA TYR A 81 -8.92 15.48 -2.54
C TYR A 81 -9.27 16.95 -2.79
N THR A 82 -8.31 17.86 -2.66
CA THR A 82 -8.43 19.27 -3.06
C THR A 82 -7.84 19.45 -4.45
#